data_AF-S6FAH7-F1
#
_entry.id   AF-S6FAH7-F1
#
_cell.length_a   1.000
_cell.length_b   1.000
_cell.length_c   1.000
_cell.angle_alpha   90.00
_cell.angle_beta   90.00
_cell.angle_gamma   90.00
#
_symmetry.space_group_name_H-M   'P 1'
#
loop_
_entity.id
_entity.type
_entity.pdbx_description
1 polymer ?
#
loop_
_entity_poly.entity_id
_entity_poly.type
_entity_poly.pdbx_seq_one_letter_code
_entity_poly.pdbx_strand_id
1 'polypeptide(L)' 'MGWQERVNEQKEKILKNIEYGKSIGVNKISAIFMLDDKEKDKIEKELITWLILDGYRVELKQDEVKILVIEWNN' A
#
# COMPACT_ATOMS: atom_id res chain seq x y z
N MET A 1 1.33 -18.89 8.65
CA MET A 1 0.73 -17.59 8.30
C MET A 1 0.26 -17.69 6.85
N GLY A 2 -1.05 -17.57 6.61
CA GLY A 2 -1.61 -17.56 5.25
C GLY A 2 -1.44 -16.19 4.59
N TRP A 3 -1.55 -16.11 3.27
CA TRP A 3 -1.42 -14.83 2.55
C TRP A 3 -2.47 -13.79 2.99
N GLN A 4 -3.66 -14.20 3.45
CA GLN A 4 -4.67 -13.25 3.95
C GLN A 4 -4.21 -12.53 5.23
N GLU A 5 -3.52 -13.23 6.11
CA GLU A 5 -3.00 -12.64 7.35
C GLU A 5 -1.90 -11.62 7.02
N ARG A 6 -1.03 -11.94 6.04
CA ARG A 6 -0.02 -11.00 5.53
C ARG A 6 -0.65 -9.77 4.86
N VAL A 7 -1.75 -9.93 4.11
CA VAL A 7 -2.49 -8.79 3.58
C VAL A 7 -2.93 -7.86 4.72
N ASN A 8 -3.51 -8.41 5.79
CA ASN A 8 -3.98 -7.60 6.92
C ASN A 8 -2.82 -6.86 7.61
N GLU A 9 -1.68 -7.51 7.83
CA GLU A 9 -0.48 -6.85 8.38
C GLU A 9 -0.01 -5.68 7.53
N GLN A 10 -0.03 -5.82 6.20
CA GLN A 10 0.34 -4.73 5.30
C GLN A 10 -0.71 -3.62 5.29
N LYS A 11 -2.00 -3.94 5.34
CA LYS A 11 -3.09 -2.94 5.47
C LYS A 11 -2.89 -2.08 6.71
N GLU A 12 -2.59 -2.68 7.86
CA GLU A 12 -2.34 -1.94 9.10
C GLU A 12 -1.16 -0.97 8.98
N LYS A 13 -0.05 -1.41 8.36
CA LYS A 13 1.13 -0.55 8.14
C LYS A 13 0.81 0.60 7.19
N ILE A 14 0.09 0.33 6.10
CA ILE A 14 -0.32 1.34 5.13
C ILE A 14 -1.24 2.37 5.79
N LEU A 15 -2.25 1.94 6.55
CA LEU A 15 -3.16 2.83 7.27
C LEU A 15 -2.43 3.75 8.24
N LYS A 16 -1.51 3.21 9.05
CA LYS A 16 -0.68 4.02 9.97
C LYS A 16 0.12 5.09 9.24
N ASN A 17 0.69 4.77 8.07
CA ASN A 17 1.43 5.74 7.27
C ASN A 17 0.51 6.80 6.64
N ILE A 18 -0.70 6.43 6.22
CA ILE A 18 -1.70 7.37 5.73
C ILE A 18 -2.16 8.31 6.85
N GLU A 19 -2.48 7.79 8.03
CA GLU A 19 -2.85 8.57 9.21
C GLU A 19 -1.75 9.55 9.61
N TYR A 20 -0.50 9.07 9.64
CA TYR A 20 0.66 9.93 9.87
C TYR A 20 0.74 11.04 8.81
N GLY A 21 0.65 10.69 7.53
CA GLY A 21 0.64 11.65 6.43
C GLY A 21 -0.44 12.72 6.58
N LYS A 22 -1.67 12.31 6.89
CA LYS A 22 -2.79 13.21 7.17
C LYS A 22 -2.49 14.14 8.35
N SER A 23 -1.92 13.61 9.44
CA SER A 23 -1.58 14.39 10.64
C SER A 23 -0.53 15.48 10.42
N ILE A 24 0.35 15.30 9.44
CA ILE A 24 1.38 16.28 9.06
C ILE A 24 0.96 17.15 7.86
N GLY A 25 -0.29 17.01 7.39
CA GLY A 25 -0.85 17.83 6.32
C GLY A 25 -0.38 17.47 4.91
N VAL A 26 0.13 16.26 4.69
CA VAL A 26 0.41 15.76 3.33
C VAL A 26 -0.76 14.93 2.80
N ASN A 27 -0.86 14.86 1.49
CA ASN A 27 -1.91 14.14 0.77
C ASN A 27 -1.39 12.95 -0.04
N LYS A 28 -0.12 12.60 0.16
CA LYS A 28 0.61 11.61 -0.64
C LYS A 28 1.68 10.93 0.21
N ILE A 29 1.76 9.60 0.10
CA ILE A 29 2.88 8.80 0.59
C ILE A 29 3.42 7.89 -0.51
N SER A 30 4.69 7.54 -0.41
CA SER A 30 5.34 6.52 -1.23
C SER A 30 6.05 5.52 -0.33
N ALA A 31 5.88 4.23 -0.60
CA ALA A 31 6.54 3.16 0.13
C ALA A 31 7.24 2.20 -0.85
N ILE A 32 8.42 1.73 -0.44
CA ILE A 32 9.08 0.61 -1.14
C ILE A 32 8.26 -0.65 -0.85
N PHE A 33 7.78 -1.27 -1.91
CA PHE A 33 6.90 -2.41 -1.86
C PHE A 33 7.70 -3.68 -2.15
N MET A 34 8.40 -4.18 -1.13
CA MET A 34 9.16 -5.43 -1.18
C MET A 34 8.42 -6.53 -0.41
N LEU A 35 7.92 -7.53 -1.14
CA LEU A 35 7.33 -8.74 -0.58
C LEU A 35 8.24 -9.93 -0.91
N ASP A 36 8.92 -10.47 0.10
CA ASP A 36 9.62 -11.75 -0.01
C ASP A 36 8.65 -12.89 0.34
N ASP A 37 7.73 -13.17 -0.60
CA ASP A 37 6.67 -14.15 -0.45
C ASP A 37 6.39 -14.88 -1.77
N LYS A 38 6.10 -16.18 -1.69
CA LYS A 38 5.61 -16.99 -2.82
C LYS A 38 4.26 -16.50 -3.35
N GLU A 39 3.44 -15.88 -2.50
CA GLU A 39 2.13 -15.33 -2.85
C GLU A 39 2.15 -13.81 -3.03
N LYS A 40 3.34 -13.21 -3.22
CA LYS A 40 3.53 -11.76 -3.37
C LYS A 40 2.57 -11.11 -4.37
N ASP A 41 2.33 -11.75 -5.51
CA ASP A 41 1.48 -11.19 -6.56
C ASP A 41 0.00 -11.13 -6.13
N LYS A 42 -0.46 -12.10 -5.33
CA LYS A 42 -1.82 -12.09 -4.77
C LYS A 42 -1.95 -11.00 -3.70
N ILE A 43 -0.97 -10.93 -2.80
CA ILE A 43 -0.94 -9.92 -1.73
C ILE A 43 -0.93 -8.52 -2.33
N GLU A 44 -0.09 -8.28 -3.33
CA GLU A 44 0.00 -7.02 -4.06
C GLU A 44 -1.33 -6.64 -4.70
N LYS A 45 -1.91 -7.55 -5.48
CA LYS A 45 -3.18 -7.31 -6.16
C LYS A 45 -4.30 -6.98 -5.17
N GLU A 46 -4.37 -7.69 -4.05
CA GLU A 46 -5.37 -7.47 -3.02
C GLU A 46 -5.21 -6.10 -2.36
N LEU A 47 -3.97 -5.70 -2.05
CA LEU A 47 -3.68 -4.40 -1.45
C LEU A 47 -4.00 -3.24 -2.38
N ILE A 48 -3.61 -3.33 -3.66
CA ILE A 48 -3.92 -2.31 -4.67
C ILE A 48 -5.43 -2.21 -4.89
N THR A 49 -6.12 -3.35 -5.02
CA THR A 49 -7.58 -3.38 -5.18
C THR A 49 -8.28 -2.74 -3.99
N TRP A 50 -7.86 -3.09 -2.76
CA TRP A 50 -8.41 -2.50 -1.55
C TRP A 50 -8.22 -0.97 -1.50
N LEU A 51 -7.02 -0.46 -1.80
CA LEU A 51 -6.75 0.97 -1.80
C LEU A 51 -7.62 1.73 -2.82
N ILE A 52 -7.77 1.19 -4.04
CA ILE A 52 -8.62 1.79 -5.07
C ILE A 52 -10.09 1.82 -4.63
N LEU A 53 -10.58 0.72 -4.05
CA LEU A 53 -11.96 0.64 -3.55
C LEU A 53 -12.23 1.61 -2.39
N ASP A 54 -11.22 1.91 -1.58
CA ASP A 54 -11.30 2.89 -0.49
C ASP A 54 -11.14 4.35 -0.98
N GLY A 55 -11.03 4.56 -2.29
CA GLY A 55 -11.00 5.88 -2.92
C GLY A 55 -9.62 6.52 -3.04
N TYR A 56 -8.54 5.78 -2.73
CA TYR A 56 -7.19 6.27 -2.95
C TYR A 56 -6.82 6.22 -4.43
N ARG A 57 -6.05 7.21 -4.87
CA ARG A 57 -5.33 7.13 -6.14
C ARG A 57 -4.03 6.37 -5.91
N VAL A 58 -3.87 5.28 -6.64
CA VAL A 58 -2.73 4.36 -6.47
C VAL A 58 -1.89 4.35 -7.75
N GLU A 59 -0.58 4.45 -7.60
CA GLU A 59 0.38 4.24 -8.68
C GLU A 59 1.44 3.24 -8.23
N LEU A 60 1.74 2.26 -9.07
CA LEU A 60 2.79 1.28 -8.83
C LEU A 60 3.90 1.49 -9.87
N LYS A 61 5.07 1.94 -9.42
CA LYS A 61 6.23 2.16 -10.27
C LYS A 61 7.19 0.98 -10.13
N GLN A 62 7.60 0.39 -11.25
CA GLN A 62 8.65 -0.61 -11.29
C GLN A 62 9.92 0.02 -11.85
N ASP A 63 10.93 0.16 -11.01
CA ASP A 63 12.31 0.53 -11.38
C ASP A 63 13.27 -0.54 -10.81
N GLU A 64 14.41 -0.16 -10.23
CA GLU A 64 15.25 -1.07 -9.42
C GLU A 64 14.48 -1.73 -8.26
N VAL A 65 13.50 -1.01 -7.71
CA VAL A 65 12.55 -1.50 -6.70
C VAL A 65 11.12 -1.15 -7.11
N LYS A 66 10.16 -1.88 -6.56
CA LYS A 66 8.74 -1.57 -6.74
C LYS A 66 8.33 -0.52 -5.71
N ILE A 67 7.74 0.59 -6.18
CA ILE A 67 7.31 1.71 -5.33
C ILE A 67 5.79 1.84 -5.43
N LEU A 68 5.12 1.74 -4.29
CA LEU A 68 3.69 1.99 -4.16
C LEU A 68 3.49 3.44 -3.74
N VAL A 69 2.80 4.21 -4.58
CA VAL A 69 2.42 5.59 -4.31
C VAL A 69 0.92 5.62 -4.03
N ILE A 70 0.55 6.26 -2.93
CA ILE A 70 -0.83 6.38 -2.46
C ILE A 70 -1.12 7.87 -2.25
N GLU A 71 -2.13 8.37 -2.95
CA GLU A 71 -2.62 9.75 -2.88
C GLU A 71 -4.09 9.76 -2.43
N TRP A 72 -4.47 10.78 -1.66
CA TRP A 72 -5.86 11.06 -1.30
C TRP A 72 -6.20 12.53 -1.51
N ASN A 73 -7.48 12.82 -1.67
CA ASN A 73 -7.96 14.20 -1.66
C ASN A 73 -8.07 14.69 -0.21
N ASN A 74 -7.68 15.94 0.05
CA ASN A 74 -7.90 16.61 1.33
C ASN A 74 -9.38 16.90 1.58
#